data_AF-A0A0L0EY58-F1
#
_entry.id   AF-A0A0L0EY58-F1
#
_cell.length_a   1.000
_cell.length_b   1.000
_cell.length_c   1.000
_cell.angle_alpha   90.00
_cell.angle_beta   90.00
_cell.angle_gamma   90.00
#
_symmetry.space_group_name_H-M   'P 1'
#
loop_
_entity.id
_entity.type
_entity.pdbx_description
1 polymer ?
#
loop_
_entity_poly.entity_id
_entity_poly.type
_entity_poly.pdbx_seq_one_letter_code
_entity_poly.pdbx_strand_id
1 'polypeptide(L)' 'MFLQSAVCTALLALSTGVLGDEHTHRYTNGEQVILWMNTVGPYHNRQETYNFFSLPYCQGEHTH' A
#
# COMPACT_ATOMS: atom_id res chain seq x y z
N MET A 1 29.63 -18.91 -24.67
CA MET A 1 29.97 -17.71 -23.87
C MET A 1 28.96 -16.57 -24.08
N PHE A 2 28.74 -16.09 -25.30
CA PHE A 2 27.75 -15.03 -25.60
C PHE A 2 26.29 -15.39 -25.25
N LEU A 3 25.88 -16.63 -25.53
CA LEU A 3 24.51 -17.09 -25.26
C LEU A 3 24.17 -17.08 -23.75
N GLN A 4 25.15 -17.37 -22.90
CA GLN A 4 24.96 -17.45 -21.45
C GLN A 4 24.82 -16.05 -20.81
N SER A 5 25.59 -15.09 -21.31
CA SER A 5 25.45 -13.67 -20.91
C SER A 5 24.10 -13.11 -21.31
N ALA A 6 23.63 -13.38 -22.54
CA ALA A 6 22.34 -12.92 -23.04
C ALA A 6 21.16 -13.47 -22.20
N VAL A 7 21.23 -14.74 -21.81
CA VAL A 7 20.24 -15.38 -20.94
C VAL A 7 20.23 -14.72 -19.55
N CYS A 8 21.39 -14.48 -18.95
CA CYS A 8 21.47 -13.80 -17.65
C CYS A 8 20.90 -12.38 -17.69
N THR A 9 21.20 -11.60 -18.74
CA THR A 9 20.65 -10.24 -18.89
C THR A 9 19.14 -10.25 -19.11
N ALA A 10 18.60 -11.22 -19.84
CA ALA A 10 17.15 -11.36 -20.03
C ALA A 10 16.44 -11.72 -18.72
N LEU A 11 17.02 -12.64 -17.92
CA LEU A 11 16.49 -13.03 -16.61
C LEU A 11 16.52 -11.86 -15.60
N LEU A 12 17.56 -11.05 -15.63
CA LEU A 12 17.68 -9.84 -14.79
C LEU A 12 16.69 -8.74 -15.22
N ALA A 13 16.37 -8.61 -16.50
CA ALA A 13 15.37 -7.65 -16.96
C ALA A 13 13.95 -8.04 -16.52
N LEU A 14 13.63 -9.34 -16.54
CA LEU A 14 12.33 -9.89 -16.13
C LEU A 14 12.02 -9.72 -14.63
N SER A 15 13.01 -9.49 -13.77
CA SER A 15 12.81 -9.30 -12.32
C SER A 15 12.56 -7.85 -11.90
N THR A 16 12.60 -6.88 -12.82
CA THR A 16 12.55 -5.45 -12.48
C THR A 16 11.15 -4.83 -12.40
N GLY A 17 10.09 -5.57 -12.73
CA GLY A 17 8.71 -5.10 -12.59
C GLY A 17 7.98 -5.79 -11.46
N VAL A 18 7.94 -5.19 -10.27
CA VAL A 18 7.04 -5.63 -9.20
C VAL A 18 5.93 -4.59 -9.07
N LEU A 19 4.71 -4.99 -9.38
CA LEU A 19 3.50 -4.21 -9.17
C LEU A 19 3.16 -4.24 -7.66
N GLY A 20 2.99 -3.07 -7.08
CA GLY A 20 2.60 -2.89 -5.69
C GLY A 20 1.10 -3.07 -5.50
N ASP A 21 0.68 -3.70 -4.40
CA ASP A 21 -0.72 -3.87 -3.95
C ASP A 21 -0.74 -4.44 -2.51
N GLU A 22 -1.90 -4.39 -1.83
CA GLU A 22 -2.20 -5.01 -0.52
C GLU A 22 -1.67 -6.45 -0.39
N HIS A 23 -1.60 -7.20 -1.50
CA HIS A 23 -1.10 -8.57 -1.54
C HIS A 23 0.44 -8.68 -1.58
N THR A 24 1.15 -7.67 -2.09
CA THR A 24 2.61 -7.72 -2.33
C THR A 24 3.42 -6.77 -1.44
N HIS A 25 2.75 -5.97 -0.60
CA HIS A 25 3.34 -5.02 0.36
C HIS A 25 4.24 -3.94 -0.25
N ARG A 26 4.03 -3.59 -1.52
CA ARG A 26 4.71 -2.48 -2.18
C ARG A 26 3.64 -1.53 -2.71
N TYR A 27 3.93 -0.24 -2.79
CA TYR A 27 3.03 0.76 -3.37
C TYR A 27 3.82 1.63 -4.34
N THR A 28 3.18 2.05 -5.43
CA THR A 28 3.74 2.98 -6.41
C THR A 28 3.24 4.41 -6.18
N ASN A 29 3.91 5.39 -6.78
CA ASN A 29 3.50 6.78 -6.63
C ASN A 29 2.12 7.01 -7.27
N GLY A 30 1.19 7.58 -6.52
CA GLY A 30 -0.19 7.82 -6.96
C GLY A 30 -1.13 6.62 -6.82
N GLU A 31 -0.62 5.49 -6.34
CA GLU A 31 -1.44 4.31 -6.06
C GLU A 31 -2.37 4.57 -4.86
N GLN A 32 -3.61 4.10 -4.95
CA GLN A 32 -4.57 4.21 -3.84
C GLN A 32 -4.21 3.24 -2.72
N VAL A 33 -4.37 3.69 -1.48
CA VAL A 33 -4.14 2.88 -0.28
C VAL A 33 -5.47 2.57 0.37
N ILE A 34 -5.74 1.29 0.62
CA ILE A 34 -6.92 0.85 1.35
C ILE A 34 -6.66 1.01 2.84
N LEU A 35 -7.51 1.79 3.53
CA LEU A 35 -7.43 2.01 4.97
C LEU A 35 -8.57 1.29 5.68
N TRP A 36 -8.22 0.23 6.40
CA TRP A 36 -9.15 -0.51 7.24
C TRP A 36 -9.24 0.16 8.62
N MET A 37 -10.43 0.66 8.97
CA MET A 37 -10.62 1.43 10.20
C MET A 37 -11.99 1.19 10.81
N ASN A 38 -12.06 1.35 12.12
CA ASN A 38 -13.30 1.29 12.88
C ASN A 38 -13.42 2.53 13.77
N THR A 39 -12.58 2.61 14.79
CA THR A 39 -12.56 3.72 15.74
C THR A 39 -11.17 4.30 15.96
N VAL A 40 -11.14 5.54 16.46
CA VAL A 40 -9.94 6.34 16.75
C VAL A 40 -10.11 7.09 18.06
N GLY A 41 -9.01 7.43 18.71
CA GLY A 41 -9.02 8.18 19.96
C GLY A 41 -7.71 8.92 20.23
N PRO A 42 -7.71 9.90 21.14
CA PRO A 42 -6.51 10.65 21.51
C PRO A 42 -5.49 9.78 22.26
N TYR A 43 -4.19 9.97 21.98
CA TYR A 43 -3.14 9.21 22.67
C TYR A 43 -3.12 9.44 24.20
N HIS A 44 -3.43 10.67 24.62
CA HIS A 44 -3.43 11.07 26.03
C HIS A 44 -4.70 10.66 26.78
N ASN A 45 -5.82 10.41 26.07
CA ASN A 45 -7.07 9.98 26.68
C ASN A 45 -7.63 8.73 25.98
N ARG A 46 -7.14 7.56 26.39
CA ARG A 46 -7.56 6.27 25.81
C ARG A 46 -9.00 5.84 26.18
N GLN A 47 -9.70 6.58 27.03
CA GLN A 47 -11.10 6.32 27.33
C GLN A 47 -12.04 6.89 26.25
N GLU A 48 -11.57 7.88 25.50
CA GLU A 48 -12.30 8.41 24.36
C GLU A 48 -12.10 7.53 23.12
N THR A 49 -13.19 7.20 22.46
CA THR A 49 -13.19 6.40 21.23
C THR A 49 -14.32 6.90 20.34
N TYR A 50 -14.00 7.25 19.11
CA TYR A 50 -14.92 7.79 18.10
C TYR A 50 -14.89 6.92 16.85
N ASN A 51 -16.01 6.83 16.13
CA ASN A 51 -16.00 6.21 14.81
C ASN A 51 -15.09 7.03 13.88
N PHE A 52 -14.27 6.38 13.05
CA PHE A 52 -13.29 7.10 12.22
C PHE A 52 -13.95 8.20 11.37
N PHE A 53 -15.06 7.87 10.71
CA PHE A 53 -15.80 8.77 9.82
C PHE A 53 -16.65 9.83 10.53
N SER A 54 -16.74 9.83 11.87
CA SER A 54 -17.40 10.96 12.58
C SER A 54 -16.49 12.18 12.71
N LEU A 55 -15.19 12.01 12.42
CA LEU A 55 -14.21 13.09 12.42
C LEU A 55 -13.97 13.60 10.99
N PRO A 56 -13.52 14.86 10.82
CA PRO A 56 -13.32 15.48 9.51
C PRO A 56 -12.01 15.01 8.84
N TYR A 57 -11.77 13.70 8.79
CA TYR A 57 -10.66 13.11 8.05
C TYR A 57 -10.99 12.99 6.57
N CYS A 58 -9.94 12.93 5.74
CA CYS A 58 -10.09 12.70 4.31
C CYS A 58 -10.76 11.35 4.06
N GLN A 59 -11.85 11.36 3.30
CA GLN A 59 -12.50 10.15 2.83
C GLN A 59 -11.83 9.79 1.50
N GLY A 60 -11.14 8.65 1.45
CA GLY A 60 -10.62 8.11 0.20
C GLY A 60 -11.76 7.73 -0.75
N GLU A 61 -11.46 7.54 -2.04
CA GLU A 61 -12.51 7.20 -3.02
C GLU A 61 -13.18 5.85 -2.77
N HIS A 62 -12.45 4.91 -2.16
CA HIS A 62 -12.99 3.63 -1.74
C HIS A 62 -13.56 3.71 -0.32
N THR A 63 -14.74 4.31 -0.19
CA THR A 63 -15.60 4.08 0.98
C THR A 63 -16.42 2.83 0.74
N HIS A 64 -16.11 1.74 1.44
CA HIS A 64 -17.00 0.59 1.53
C HIS A 64 -18.29 0.94 2.29
#